data_AF-A0A401TKI3-F1
#
_entry.id   AF-A0A401TKI3-F1
#
_cell.length_a   1.000
_cell.length_b   1.000
_cell.length_c   1.000
_cell.angle_alpha   90.00
_cell.angle_beta   90.00
_cell.angle_gamma   90.00
#
_symmetry.space_group_name_H-M   'P 1'
#
loop_
_entity.id
_entity.type
_entity.pdbx_description
1 polymer ?
#
loop_
_entity_poly.entity_id
_entity_poly.type
_entity_poly.pdbx_seq_one_letter_code
_entity_poly.pdbx_strand_id
1 'polypeptide(L)'
;MRELKDLILKGIKEAVPKSQNLSKAFEVRQEKDETPSVFLKRLRDSMRKYSGMNPEDPVAQSLLKVHFVIKAWPDIQRKIQKIEGWSKKSLDELLREAQKVFVKREDERQKQKVKMMVATVD
;
A
#
# COMPACT_ATOMS: atom_id res chain seq x y z
N MET A 1 -29.68 -25.38 1.62
CA MET A 1 -28.36 -25.51 0.93
C MET A 1 -27.43 -24.30 1.09
N ARG A 2 -27.91 -23.04 1.02
CA ARG A 2 -27.07 -21.85 1.27
C ARG A 2 -26.61 -21.73 2.74
N GLU A 3 -27.54 -21.93 3.67
CA GLU A 3 -27.27 -21.83 5.11
C GLU A 3 -26.23 -22.83 5.62
N LEU A 4 -26.24 -24.07 5.09
CA LEU A 4 -25.24 -25.09 5.43
C LEU A 4 -23.84 -24.70 4.94
N LYS A 5 -23.73 -24.10 3.75
CA LYS A 5 -22.44 -23.59 3.25
C LYS A 5 -21.91 -22.45 4.11
N ASP A 6 -22.76 -21.54 4.53
CA ASP A 6 -22.37 -20.41 5.38
C ASP A 6 -21.95 -20.89 6.79
N LEU A 7 -22.66 -21.87 7.35
CA LEU A 7 -22.33 -22.48 8.63
C LEU A 7 -20.99 -23.21 8.59
N ILE A 8 -20.71 -23.97 7.52
CA ILE A 8 -19.42 -24.64 7.31
C ILE A 8 -18.30 -23.60 7.16
N LEU A 9 -18.49 -22.55 6.36
CA LEU A 9 -17.50 -21.48 6.18
C LEU A 9 -17.22 -20.74 7.48
N LYS A 10 -18.24 -20.50 8.31
CA LYS A 10 -18.09 -19.86 9.61
C LYS A 10 -17.34 -20.78 10.58
N GLY A 11 -17.71 -22.06 10.66
CA GLY A 11 -17.02 -23.04 11.49
C GLY A 11 -15.54 -23.19 11.14
N ILE A 12 -15.19 -23.23 9.85
CA ILE A 12 -13.79 -23.25 9.40
C ILE A 12 -13.05 -21.97 9.82
N LYS A 13 -13.67 -20.79 9.64
CA LYS A 13 -13.05 -19.51 10.03
C LYS A 13 -12.82 -19.38 11.53
N GLU A 14 -13.68 -19.97 12.35
CA GLU A 14 -13.60 -19.93 13.81
C GLU A 14 -12.64 -21.00 14.38
N ALA A 15 -12.58 -22.17 13.74
CA ALA A 15 -11.73 -23.29 14.16
C ALA A 15 -10.27 -23.15 13.74
N VAL A 16 -9.96 -22.46 12.64
CA VAL A 16 -8.58 -22.18 12.22
C VAL A 16 -8.01 -21.09 13.14
N PRO A 17 -6.97 -21.38 13.94
CA PRO A 17 -6.29 -20.33 14.69
C PRO A 17 -5.76 -19.33 13.67
N LYS A 18 -6.27 -18.09 13.68
CA LYS A 18 -5.67 -16.99 12.94
C LYS A 18 -4.33 -16.67 13.62
N SER A 19 -3.31 -17.48 13.40
CA SER A 19 -1.95 -17.10 13.74
C SER A 19 -1.68 -15.80 12.98
N GLN A 20 -1.64 -14.67 13.69
CA GLN A 20 -1.50 -13.37 13.07
C GLN A 20 -0.10 -13.28 12.47
N ASN A 21 0.05 -13.63 11.19
CA ASN A 21 1.34 -13.58 10.53
C ASN A 21 1.60 -12.14 10.04
N LEU A 22 1.96 -11.27 10.99
CA LEU A 22 2.26 -9.87 10.72
C LEU A 22 3.46 -9.72 9.78
N SER A 23 4.44 -10.62 9.88
CA SER A 23 5.58 -10.66 8.96
C SER A 23 5.12 -10.80 7.51
N LYS A 24 4.25 -11.79 7.23
CA LYS A 24 3.68 -12.01 5.89
C LYS A 24 2.71 -10.90 5.48
N ALA A 25 1.89 -10.40 6.40
CA ALA A 25 0.93 -9.32 6.15
C ALA A 25 1.58 -8.07 5.57
N PHE A 26 2.77 -7.71 6.05
CA PHE A 26 3.49 -6.49 5.65
C PHE A 26 4.77 -6.75 4.86
N GLU A 27 4.89 -7.93 4.24
CA GLU A 27 6.03 -8.24 3.36
C GLU A 27 5.97 -7.41 2.07
N VAL A 28 4.77 -7.08 1.61
CA VAL A 28 4.48 -6.33 0.37
C VAL A 28 5.23 -4.99 0.33
N ARG A 29 5.78 -4.67 -0.84
CA ARG A 29 6.45 -3.39 -1.14
C ARG A 29 5.84 -2.78 -2.39
N GLN A 30 5.83 -1.46 -2.46
CA GLN A 30 5.43 -0.75 -3.66
C GLN A 30 6.42 -1.06 -4.79
N GLU A 31 5.90 -1.42 -5.94
CA GLU A 31 6.71 -1.60 -7.15
C GLU A 31 6.99 -0.26 -7.82
N LYS A 32 8.06 -0.18 -8.63
CA LYS A 32 8.51 1.07 -9.25
C LYS A 32 7.39 1.79 -9.99
N ASP A 33 6.64 1.07 -10.82
CA ASP A 33 5.58 1.61 -11.68
C ASP A 33 4.17 1.46 -11.07
N GLU A 34 4.06 0.97 -9.83
CA GLU A 34 2.80 0.82 -9.12
C GLU A 34 2.37 2.14 -8.49
N THR A 35 1.13 2.55 -8.74
CA THR A 35 0.59 3.77 -8.15
C THR A 35 0.42 3.60 -6.62
N PRO A 36 0.57 4.68 -5.83
CA PRO A 36 0.38 4.62 -4.38
C PRO A 36 -0.98 4.06 -3.94
N SER A 37 -2.05 4.31 -4.69
CA SER A 37 -3.39 3.79 -4.38
C SER A 37 -3.51 2.29 -4.59
N VAL A 38 -2.91 1.75 -5.67
CA VAL A 38 -2.86 0.31 -5.93
C VAL A 38 -2.03 -0.40 -4.88
N PHE A 39 -0.87 0.17 -4.53
CA PHE A 39 -0.03 -0.34 -3.45
C PHE A 39 -0.78 -0.38 -2.11
N LEU A 40 -1.48 0.70 -1.74
CA LEU A 40 -2.24 0.74 -0.50
C LEU A 40 -3.36 -0.32 -0.47
N LYS A 41 -4.05 -0.53 -1.59
CA LYS A 41 -5.06 -1.59 -1.72
C LYS A 41 -4.42 -2.97 -1.46
N ARG A 42 -3.29 -3.25 -2.10
CA ARG A 42 -2.56 -4.51 -1.98
C ARG A 42 -2.07 -4.76 -0.54
N LEU A 43 -1.65 -3.69 0.14
CA LEU A 43 -1.26 -3.72 1.55
C LEU A 43 -2.45 -4.06 2.47
N ARG A 44 -3.63 -3.47 2.24
CA ARG A 44 -4.88 -3.79 2.97
C ARG A 44 -5.32 -5.24 2.74
N ASP A 45 -5.25 -5.70 1.49
CA ASP A 45 -5.62 -7.06 1.10
C ASP A 45 -4.69 -8.09 1.75
N SER A 46 -3.38 -7.84 1.75
CA SER A 46 -2.38 -8.68 2.40
C SER A 46 -2.57 -8.76 3.92
N MET A 47 -2.84 -7.62 4.58
CA MET A 47 -3.18 -7.59 6.00
C MET A 47 -4.41 -8.44 6.31
N ARG A 48 -5.51 -8.21 5.60
CA ARG A 48 -6.75 -8.97 5.80
C ARG A 48 -6.51 -10.47 5.62
N LYS A 49 -5.70 -10.85 4.63
CA LYS A 49 -5.39 -12.24 4.32
C LYS A 49 -4.54 -12.94 5.38
N TYR A 50 -3.45 -12.31 5.84
CA TYR A 50 -2.43 -12.99 6.64
C TYR A 50 -2.47 -12.68 8.13
N SER A 51 -3.03 -11.53 8.56
CA SER A 51 -3.25 -11.24 9.98
C SER A 51 -4.71 -11.40 10.40
N GLY A 52 -5.64 -11.40 9.43
CA GLY A 52 -7.08 -11.45 9.71
C GLY A 52 -7.62 -10.19 10.38
N MET A 53 -6.82 -9.11 10.48
CA MET A 53 -7.24 -7.80 10.98
C MET A 53 -8.21 -7.14 10.01
N ASN A 54 -9.19 -6.42 10.55
CA ASN A 54 -10.02 -5.54 9.74
C ASN A 54 -9.26 -4.23 9.49
N PRO A 55 -9.02 -3.84 8.22
CA PRO A 55 -8.30 -2.62 7.88
C PRO A 55 -8.89 -1.34 8.50
N GLU A 56 -10.18 -1.34 8.86
CA GLU A 56 -10.85 -0.19 9.46
C GLU A 56 -10.64 -0.06 10.97
N ASP A 57 -10.06 -1.07 11.62
CA ASP A 57 -9.79 -1.01 13.06
C ASP A 57 -8.65 -0.01 13.37
N PRO A 58 -8.69 0.73 14.49
CA PRO A 58 -7.67 1.75 14.80
C PRO A 58 -6.22 1.25 14.81
N VAL A 59 -6.00 0.02 15.32
CA VAL A 59 -4.69 -0.61 15.34
C VAL A 59 -4.23 -0.97 13.92
N ALA A 60 -5.12 -1.52 13.10
CA ALA A 60 -4.85 -1.86 11.71
C ALA A 60 -4.52 -0.61 10.88
N GLN A 61 -5.27 0.48 11.06
CA GLN A 61 -5.00 1.77 10.43
C GLN A 61 -3.63 2.34 10.82
N SER A 62 -3.25 2.20 12.09
CA SER A 62 -1.93 2.65 12.57
C SER A 62 -0.79 1.85 11.92
N LEU A 63 -0.94 0.53 11.79
CA LEU A 63 0.03 -0.33 11.11
C LEU A 63 0.07 -0.06 9.60
N LEU A 64 -1.09 0.09 8.94
CA LEU A 64 -1.17 0.47 7.53
C LEU A 64 -0.41 1.76 7.28
N LYS A 65 -0.58 2.76 8.14
CA LYS A 65 0.12 4.04 8.02
C LYS A 65 1.63 3.87 8.03
N VAL A 66 2.17 3.16 9.03
CA VAL A 66 3.61 2.93 9.15
C VAL A 66 4.12 2.17 7.93
N HIS A 67 3.48 1.04 7.59
CA HIS A 67 3.92 0.17 6.51
C HIS A 67 3.76 0.79 5.12
N PHE A 68 2.73 1.60 4.90
CA PHE A 68 2.58 2.37 3.66
C PHE A 68 3.80 3.27 3.41
N VAL A 69 4.33 3.91 4.46
CA VAL A 69 5.51 4.78 4.30
C VAL A 69 6.79 3.97 4.16
N ILE A 70 7.06 2.99 5.03
CA ILE A 70 8.34 2.28 5.05
C ILE A 70 8.50 1.25 3.91
N LYS A 71 7.39 0.83 3.28
CA LYS A 71 7.39 -0.11 2.14
C LYS A 71 7.09 0.58 0.80
N ALA A 72 6.90 1.90 0.79
CA ALA A 72 6.80 2.69 -0.44
C ALA A 72 8.11 2.62 -1.25
N TRP A 73 8.02 2.98 -2.53
CA TRP A 73 9.19 3.07 -3.40
C TRP A 73 10.17 4.14 -2.85
N PRO A 74 11.50 3.99 -2.99
CA PRO A 74 12.46 4.80 -2.22
C PRO A 74 12.36 6.31 -2.41
N ASP A 75 11.91 6.80 -3.57
CA ASP A 75 11.68 8.24 -3.80
C ASP A 75 10.50 8.79 -2.97
N ILE A 76 9.37 8.08 -2.97
CA ILE A 76 8.16 8.38 -2.21
C ILE A 76 8.45 8.28 -0.72
N GLN A 77 9.07 7.17 -0.28
CA GLN A 77 9.46 6.97 1.11
C GLN A 77 10.31 8.15 1.63
N ARG A 78 11.39 8.49 0.90
CA ARG A 78 12.28 9.60 1.28
C ARG A 78 11.56 10.94 1.30
N LYS A 79 10.60 11.17 0.40
CA LYS A 79 9.86 12.44 0.36
C LYS A 79 8.87 12.55 1.53
N ILE A 80 8.13 11.48 1.82
CA ILE A 80 7.17 11.47 2.93
C ILE A 80 7.89 11.61 4.28
N GLN A 81 8.99 10.90 4.49
CA GLN A 81 9.74 10.98 5.76
C GLN A 81 10.34 12.35 6.04
N LYS A 82 10.49 13.21 5.03
CA LYS A 82 10.92 14.62 5.18
C LYS A 82 9.80 15.57 5.59
N ILE A 83 8.54 15.13 5.55
CA ILE A 83 7.41 15.95 5.99
C ILE A 83 7.42 15.98 7.51
N GLU A 84 7.49 17.18 8.08
CA GLU A 84 7.42 17.36 9.53
C GLU A 84 6.11 16.79 10.08
N GLY A 85 6.20 15.99 11.14
CA GLY A 85 5.03 15.38 11.75
C GLY A 85 4.27 14.39 10.84
N TRP A 86 4.91 13.79 9.82
CA TRP A 86 4.24 12.82 8.94
C TRP A 86 3.59 11.67 9.72
N SER A 87 4.16 11.27 10.86
CA SER A 87 3.59 10.24 11.74
C SER A 87 2.26 10.63 12.37
N LYS A 88 1.97 11.94 12.47
CA LYS A 88 0.68 12.49 12.96
C LYS A 88 -0.36 12.61 11.85
N LYS A 89 0.05 12.58 10.57
CA LYS A 89 -0.87 12.64 9.43
C LYS A 89 -1.74 11.39 9.36
N SER A 90 -2.91 11.56 8.77
CA SER A 90 -3.81 10.47 8.39
C SER A 90 -3.24 9.66 7.22
N LEU A 91 -3.71 8.42 7.05
CA LEU A 91 -3.34 7.57 5.93
C LEU A 91 -3.70 8.23 4.58
N ASP A 92 -4.83 8.93 4.51
CA ASP A 92 -5.27 9.61 3.29
C ASP A 92 -4.41 10.84 2.94
N GLU A 93 -3.95 11.59 3.94
CA GLU A 93 -2.97 12.66 3.70
C GLU A 93 -1.66 12.10 3.16
N LEU A 94 -1.16 11.01 3.73
CA LEU A 94 0.07 10.36 3.25
C LEU A 94 -0.10 9.79 1.84
N LEU A 95 -1.27 9.22 1.52
CA LEU A 95 -1.61 8.78 0.18
C LEU A 95 -1.61 9.93 -0.82
N ARG A 96 -2.18 11.08 -0.47
CA ARG A 96 -2.16 12.29 -1.31
C ARG A 96 -0.73 12.77 -1.58
N GLU A 97 0.12 12.80 -0.57
CA GLU A 97 1.53 13.18 -0.75
C GLU A 97 2.30 12.16 -1.59
N ALA A 98 2.08 10.86 -1.37
CA ALA A 98 2.65 9.81 -2.21
C ALA A 98 2.25 9.96 -3.68
N GLN A 99 0.97 10.25 -3.94
CA GLN A 99 0.44 10.41 -5.30
C GLN A 99 1.08 11.59 -6.01
N LYS A 100 1.28 12.72 -5.33
CA LYS A 100 1.98 13.89 -5.91
C LYS A 100 3.40 13.54 -6.35
N VAL A 101 4.13 12.78 -5.53
CA VAL A 101 5.50 12.37 -5.84
C VAL A 101 5.55 11.42 -7.04
N PHE A 102 4.65 10.44 -7.07
CA PHE A 102 4.53 9.51 -8.20
C PHE A 102 4.23 10.23 -9.51
N VAL A 103 3.21 11.10 -9.53
CA VAL A 103 2.82 11.85 -10.74
C VAL A 103 3.96 12.71 -11.25
N LYS A 104 4.61 13.48 -10.34
CA LYS A 104 5.75 14.32 -10.72
C LYS A 104 6.87 13.52 -11.39
N ARG A 105 7.18 12.33 -10.87
CA ARG A 105 8.20 11.45 -11.44
C ARG A 105 7.80 10.93 -12.83
N GLU A 106 6.54 10.53 -13.02
CA GLU A 106 6.06 10.07 -14.33
C GLU A 106 6.10 11.21 -15.36
N ASP A 107 5.73 12.43 -14.96
CA ASP A 107 5.84 13.62 -15.83
C ASP A 107 7.29 13.89 -16.25
N GLU A 108 8.24 13.83 -15.32
CA GLU A 108 9.68 13.98 -15.60
C GLU A 108 10.18 12.88 -16.52
N ARG A 109 9.77 11.63 -16.29
CA ARG A 109 10.10 10.48 -17.13
C ARG A 109 9.58 10.66 -18.56
N GLN A 110 8.35 11.16 -18.70
CA GLN A 110 7.75 11.40 -20.01
C GLN A 110 8.46 12.53 -20.76
N LYS A 111 8.78 13.63 -20.07
CA LYS A 111 9.58 14.72 -20.66
C LYS A 111 10.94 14.24 -21.15
N GLN A 112 11.61 13.37 -20.38
CA GLN A 112 12.90 12.82 -20.79
C GLN A 112 12.78 11.89 -22.01
N LYS A 113 11.73 11.08 -22.10
CA LYS A 113 11.46 10.25 -23.28
C LYS A 113 11.26 11.11 -24.54
N VAL A 114 10.45 12.17 -24.44
CA VAL A 114 10.22 13.10 -25.55
C VAL A 114 11.52 13.75 -26.02
N LYS A 115 12.36 14.23 -25.08
CA LYS A 115 13.67 14.80 -25.41
C LYS A 115 14.60 13.82 -26.14
N MET A 116 14.65 12.56 -25.69
CA MET A 116 15.48 11.54 -26.34
C MET A 116 14.97 11.23 -27.75
N MET A 117 13.65 11.12 -27.94
CA MET A 117 13.05 10.89 -29.26
C MET A 117 13.37 12.00 -30.25
N VAL A 118 13.31 13.27 -29.83
CA VAL A 118 13.69 14.41 -30.68
C VAL A 118 15.16 14.31 -31.10
N ALA A 119 16.05 14.04 -30.15
CA ALA A 119 17.49 13.93 -30.40
C ALA A 119 17.92 12.69 -31.23
N THR A 120 17.02 11.74 -31.51
CA THR A 120 17.30 10.59 -32.40
C THR A 120 16.78 10.77 -33.82
N VAL A 121 16.02 11.84 -34.08
CA VAL A 121 15.44 12.17 -35.39
C VAL A 121 16.27 13.25 -36.12
N ASP A 122 17.11 13.99 -35.38
CA ASP A 122 18.15 14.88 -35.91
C ASP A 122 19.46 14.11 -36.19
#